data_AF-X8CA49-F1
#
_entry.id   AF-X8CA49-F1
#
_cell.length_a   1.000
_cell.length_b   1.000
_cell.length_c   1.000
_cell.angle_alpha   90.00
_cell.angle_beta   90.00
_cell.angle_gamma   90.00
#
_symmetry.space_group_name_H-M   'P 1'
#
loop_
_entity.id
_entity.type
_entity.pdbx_description
1 polymer ?
#
loop_
_entity_poly.entity_id
_entity_poly.type
_entity_poly.pdbx_seq_one_letter_code
_entity_poly.pdbx_strand_id
1 'polypeptide(L)' 'MPEREVRQRVADYRERLRRQGLRPVQIWVPDVRAPGFAAEAHRQSALAAASPYEGDDQAFVDAISSFDDGEEE' A
#
# COMPACT_ATOMS: atom_id res chain seq x y z
N MET A 1 9.33 27.71 -11.82
CA MET A 1 8.61 27.56 -10.53
C MET A 1 8.03 26.13 -10.41
N PRO A 2 8.87 25.07 -10.38
CA PRO A 2 8.38 23.68 -10.43
C PRO A 2 7.82 23.16 -9.09
N GLU A 3 8.23 23.72 -7.95
CA GLU A 3 7.78 23.25 -6.62
C GLU A 3 6.31 23.60 -6.32
N ARG A 4 5.79 24.71 -6.86
CA ARG A 4 4.36 25.04 -6.74
C ARG A 4 3.50 24.01 -7.47
N GLU A 5 3.96 23.52 -8.62
CA GLU A 5 3.24 22.50 -9.40
C GLU A 5 3.22 21.14 -8.70
N VAL A 6 4.33 20.72 -8.08
CA VAL A 6 4.38 19.46 -7.31
C VAL A 6 3.45 19.52 -6.10
N ARG A 7 3.46 20.63 -5.35
CA ARG A 7 2.58 20.80 -4.18
C ARG A 7 1.11 20.77 -4.57
N GLN A 8 0.75 21.41 -5.68
CA GLN A 8 -0.62 21.41 -6.20
C GLN A 8 -1.05 20.00 -6.61
N ARG A 9 -0.22 19.28 -7.39
CA ARG A 9 -0.50 17.89 -7.79
C ARG A 9 -0.71 16.95 -6.60
N VAL A 10 0.10 17.08 -5.55
CA VAL A 10 -0.04 16.28 -4.33
C VAL A 10 -1.31 16.65 -3.57
N ALA A 11 -1.71 17.92 -3.57
CA ALA A 11 -2.95 18.36 -2.95
C ALA A 11 -4.18 17.80 -3.69
N ASP A 12 -4.22 17.92 -5.02
CA ASP A 12 -5.31 17.44 -5.87
C ASP A 12 -5.47 15.92 -5.76
N TYR A 13 -4.35 15.18 -5.77
CA TYR A 13 -4.34 13.73 -5.57
C TYR A 13 -4.92 13.33 -4.21
N ARG A 14 -4.52 14.01 -3.12
CA ARG A 14 -5.07 13.76 -1.79
C ARG A 14 -6.54 14.13 -1.69
N GLU A 15 -7.00 15.16 -2.39
CA GLU A 15 -8.42 15.51 -2.43
C GLU A 15 -9.23 14.40 -3.11
N ARG A 16 -8.77 13.88 -4.25
CA ARG A 16 -9.41 12.74 -4.93
C ARG A 16 -9.53 11.52 -4.02
N LEU A 17 -8.44 11.14 -3.34
CA LEU A 17 -8.46 10.03 -2.38
C LEU A 17 -9.45 10.27 -1.22
N ARG A 18 -9.52 11.50 -0.69
CA ARG A 18 -10.49 11.84 0.35
C ARG A 18 -11.94 11.74 -0.12
N ARG A 19 -12.23 12.13 -1.37
CA ARG A 19 -13.56 11.97 -1.98
C ARG A 19 -13.95 10.51 -2.16
N GLN A 20 -12.98 9.62 -2.38
CA GLN A 20 -13.17 8.17 -2.36
C GLN A 20 -13.31 7.57 -0.95
N GLY A 21 -13.32 8.40 0.11
CA GLY A 21 -13.45 7.96 1.50
C GLY A 21 -12.13 7.47 2.14
N LEU A 22 -11.00 7.61 1.44
CA LEU A 22 -9.69 7.18 1.95
C LEU A 22 -9.05 8.27 2.81
N ARG A 23 -8.39 7.86 3.90
CA ARG A 23 -7.62 8.77 4.77
C ARG A 23 -6.12 8.46 4.67
N PRO A 24 -5.25 9.48 4.52
CA PRO A 24 -3.81 9.25 4.54
C PRO A 24 -3.36 8.84 5.95
N VAL A 25 -2.59 7.77 6.05
CA VAL A 25 -1.92 7.34 7.29
C VAL A 25 -0.41 7.35 7.04
N GLN A 26 0.35 7.91 7.99
CA GLN A 26 1.81 7.82 7.98
C GLN A 26 2.22 6.72 8.96
N ILE A 27 2.87 5.70 8.44
CA ILE A 27 3.45 4.61 9.23
C ILE A 27 4.95 4.55 8.98
N TRP A 28 5.70 4.15 9.99
CA TRP A 28 7.12 3.84 9.83
C TRP A 28 7.26 2.39 9.39
N VAL A 29 7.86 2.18 8.22
CA VAL A 29 8.16 0.84 7.67
C VAL A 29 9.66 0.57 7.77
N PRO A 30 10.09 -0.71 7.85
CA PRO A 30 11.51 -1.04 7.80
C PRO A 30 12.16 -0.55 6.49
N ASP A 31 13.42 -0.13 6.56
CA ASP A 31 14.16 0.33 5.38
C ASP A 31 14.51 -0.87 4.48
N VAL A 32 13.92 -0.88 3.28
CA VAL A 32 14.13 -1.92 2.26
C VAL A 32 15.56 -2.00 1.73
N ARG A 33 16.38 -0.97 1.98
CA ARG A 33 17.80 -0.90 1.57
C ARG A 33 18.74 -1.38 2.66
N ALA A 34 18.26 -1.60 3.87
CA ALA A 34 19.10 -2.08 4.96
C ALA A 34 19.65 -3.49 4.64
N PRO A 35 20.92 -3.77 4.96
CA PRO A 35 21.46 -5.11 4.78
C PRO A 35 20.64 -6.11 5.60
N GLY A 36 20.27 -7.23 4.96
CA GLY A 36 19.46 -8.28 5.59
C GLY A 36 17.94 -8.09 5.47
N PHE A 37 17.44 -6.95 5.00
CA PHE A 37 15.99 -6.74 4.80
C PHE A 37 15.38 -7.82 3.90
N ALA A 38 16.01 -8.12 2.76
CA ALA A 38 15.50 -9.13 1.83
C ALA A 38 15.41 -10.53 2.47
N ALA A 39 16.37 -10.89 3.32
CA ALA A 39 16.38 -12.17 4.01
C ALA A 39 15.27 -12.25 5.07
N GLU A 40 15.08 -11.19 5.85
CA GLU A 40 14.01 -11.14 6.86
C GLU A 40 12.63 -11.05 6.21
N ALA A 41 12.47 -10.25 5.14
CA ALA A 41 11.24 -10.20 4.37
C ALA A 41 10.87 -11.59 3.82
N HIS A 42 11.83 -12.30 3.22
CA HIS A 42 11.61 -13.67 2.75
C HIS A 42 11.20 -14.62 3.88
N ARG A 43 11.90 -14.57 5.02
CA ARG A 43 11.58 -15.40 6.20
C ARG A 43 10.16 -15.12 6.70
N GLN A 44 9.77 -13.86 6.84
CA GLN A 44 8.45 -13.46 7.32
C GLN A 44 7.35 -13.85 6.33
N SER A 45 7.56 -13.66 5.04
CA SER A 45 6.62 -14.11 4.01
C SER A 45 6.40 -15.62 4.06
N ALA A 46 7.46 -16.41 4.25
CA ALA A 46 7.34 -17.86 4.40
C ALA A 46 6.55 -18.25 5.67
N LEU A 47 6.71 -17.53 6.77
CA LEU A 47 5.93 -17.75 7.99
C LEU A 47 4.45 -17.40 7.81
N ALA A 48 4.15 -16.30 7.13
CA ALA A 48 2.78 -15.91 6.81
C ALA A 48 2.10 -16.95 5.90
N ALA A 49 2.80 -17.43 4.87
CA ALA A 49 2.29 -18.47 3.97
C ALA A 49 2.09 -19.83 4.67
N ALA A 50 2.86 -20.12 5.72
CA ALA A 50 2.69 -21.32 6.53
C ALA A 50 1.68 -21.15 7.69
N SER A 51 1.03 -19.99 7.79
CA SER A 51 0.04 -19.71 8.83
C SER A 51 -1.18 -20.64 8.68
N PRO A 52 -1.72 -21.18 9.78
CA PRO A 52 -3.01 -21.89 9.74
C PRO A 52 -4.17 -21.02 9.23
N TYR A 53 -4.00 -19.70 9.24
CA TYR A 53 -4.99 -18.71 8.81
C TYR A 53 -4.75 -18.20 7.38
N GLU A 54 -3.72 -18.70 6.67
CA GLU A 54 -3.34 -18.19 5.36
C GLU A 54 -4.51 -18.11 4.38
N GLY A 55 -5.34 -19.15 4.32
CA GLY A 55 -6.51 -19.17 3.44
C GLY A 55 -7.59 -18.15 3.82
N ASP A 56 -7.85 -17.97 5.12
CA ASP A 56 -8.83 -17.00 5.60
C ASP A 56 -8.33 -15.55 5.42
N ASP A 57 -7.04 -15.32 5.68
CA ASP A 57 -6.37 -14.03 5.48
C ASP A 57 -6.41 -13.64 3.99
N GLN A 58 -6.06 -14.57 3.10
CA GLN A 58 -6.10 -14.35 1.66
C GLN A 58 -7.53 -14.11 1.16
N ALA A 59 -8.50 -14.92 1.60
CA ALA A 59 -9.90 -14.75 1.23
C ALA A 59 -10.48 -13.40 1.70
N PHE A 60 -10.09 -12.94 2.88
CA PHE A 60 -10.46 -11.61 3.37
C PHE A 60 -9.88 -10.51 2.49
N VAL A 61 -8.57 -10.57 2.17
CA VAL A 61 -7.90 -9.59 1.31
C VAL A 61 -8.55 -9.53 -0.07
N ASP A 62 -8.83 -10.69 -0.68
CA ASP A 62 -9.48 -10.76 -1.99
C ASP A 62 -10.90 -10.17 -1.96
N ALA A 63 -11.65 -10.39 -0.87
CA ALA A 63 -13.00 -9.85 -0.72
C ALA A 63 -13.04 -8.32 -0.55
N ILE A 64 -11.99 -7.71 0.03
CA ILE A 64 -11.92 -6.25 0.25
C ILE A 64 -11.12 -5.51 -0.84
N SER A 65 -10.40 -6.23 -1.69
CA SER A 65 -9.63 -5.65 -2.78
C SER A 65 -10.56 -5.12 -3.87
N SER A 66 -10.62 -3.80 -4.01
CA SER A 66 -11.18 -3.14 -5.19
C SER A 66 -10.02 -2.57 -5.99
N PHE A 67 -9.72 -3.16 -7.13
CA PHE A 67 -8.84 -2.51 -8.10
C PHE A 67 -9.66 -1.39 -8.75
N ASP A 68 -9.21 -0.14 -8.59
CA ASP A 68 -9.67 0.97 -9.43
C ASP A 68 -9.12 0.67 -10.83
N ASP A 69 -9.87 -0.09 -11.63
CA ASP A 69 -9.62 -0.30 -13.05
C ASP A 69 -9.80 1.07 -13.70
N GLY A 70 -8.72 1.85 -13.74
CA GLY A 70 -8.76 3.24 -14.14
C GLY A 70 -9.52 3.41 -15.46
N GLU A 71 -10.74 3.95 -15.39
CA GLU A 71 -11.36 4.61 -16.52
C GLU A 71 -10.54 5.90 -16.76
N GLU A 72 -9.49 5.77 -17.57
CA GLU A 72 -8.95 6.87 -18.33
C GLU A 72 -9.94 7.19 -19.48
N GLU A 73 -10.77 8.21 -19.28
CA GLU A 73 -11.28 9.08 -20.36
C GLU A 73 -10.76 10.50 -20.17
#